data_AF-A0A7K3S0X6-F1
#
_entry.id   AF-A0A7K3S0X6-F1
#
_cell.length_a   1.000
_cell.length_b   1.000
_cell.length_c   1.000
_cell.angle_alpha   90.00
_cell.angle_beta   90.00
_cell.angle_gamma   90.00
#
_symmetry.space_group_name_H-M   'P 1'
#
loop_
_entity.id
_entity.type
_entity.pdbx_description
1 polymer ?
#
loop_
_entity_poly.entity_id
_entity_poly.type
_entity_poly.pdbx_seq_one_letter_code
_entity_poly.pdbx_strand_id
1 'polypeptide(L)'
;MTVEERIQALIIKWLEVEHGIKAVSARIDEDDWDIQTESSGGCDTCAYSTTYMELTIWYGLESDHGSVPRQHYVEVATDPLTFLSDLLRLEGEAK
;
A
#
# COMPACT_ATOMS: atom_id res chain seq x y z
N MET A 1 -8.15 19.60 7.15
CA MET A 1 -7.64 18.31 6.68
C MET A 1 -6.20 18.19 7.09
N THR A 2 -5.88 17.21 7.94
CA THR A 2 -4.52 16.92 8.38
C THR A 2 -3.74 16.17 7.29
N VAL A 3 -2.43 16.02 7.47
CA VAL A 3 -1.60 15.20 6.56
C VAL A 3 -2.03 13.73 6.59
N GLU A 4 -2.32 13.20 7.78
CA GLU A 4 -2.82 11.84 7.97
C GLU A 4 -4.14 11.59 7.25
N GLU A 5 -5.11 12.50 7.38
CA GLU A 5 -6.41 12.41 6.68
C GLU A 5 -6.24 12.41 5.15
N ARG A 6 -5.26 13.18 4.63
CA ARG A 6 -4.91 13.18 3.20
C ARG A 6 -4.33 11.85 2.76
N ILE A 7 -3.36 11.33 3.50
CA ILE A 7 -2.70 10.06 3.20
C ILE A 7 -3.75 8.94 3.20
N GLN A 8 -4.63 8.90 4.21
CA GLN A 8 -5.74 7.94 4.26
C GLN A 8 -6.64 8.05 3.02
N ALA A 9 -7.05 9.25 2.61
CA ALA A 9 -7.89 9.43 1.43
C ALA A 9 -7.19 8.96 0.13
N LEU A 10 -5.88 9.22 -0.01
CA LEU A 10 -5.11 8.76 -1.16
C LEU A 10 -5.00 7.23 -1.21
N ILE A 11 -4.75 6.59 -0.07
CA ILE A 11 -4.69 5.13 0.02
C ILE A 11 -6.05 4.51 -0.31
N ILE A 12 -7.16 5.07 0.19
CA ILE A 12 -8.50 4.59 -0.15
C ILE A 12 -8.73 4.67 -1.66
N LYS A 13 -8.37 5.80 -2.29
CA LYS A 13 -8.47 5.96 -3.75
C LYS A 13 -7.59 4.97 -4.50
N TRP A 14 -6.37 4.74 -4.01
CA TRP A 14 -5.44 3.75 -4.57
C TRP A 14 -6.00 2.32 -4.47
N LEU A 15 -6.56 1.93 -3.33
CA LEU A 15 -7.24 0.64 -3.14
C LEU A 15 -8.41 0.45 -4.12
N GLU A 16 -9.17 1.51 -4.39
CA GLU A 16 -10.26 1.44 -5.37
C GLU A 16 -9.73 1.28 -6.81
N VAL A 17 -8.70 2.04 -7.19
CA VAL A 17 -8.17 2.04 -8.56
C VAL A 17 -7.38 0.76 -8.88
N GLU A 18 -6.45 0.36 -8.01
CA GLU A 18 -5.53 -0.75 -8.28
C GLU A 18 -6.11 -2.11 -7.87
N HIS A 19 -6.93 -2.15 -6.81
CA HIS A 19 -7.46 -3.40 -6.27
C HIS A 19 -8.99 -3.54 -6.40
N GLY A 20 -9.70 -2.51 -6.88
CA GLY A 20 -11.17 -2.52 -6.96
C GLY A 20 -11.87 -2.50 -5.59
N ILE A 21 -11.14 -2.16 -4.52
CA ILE A 21 -11.62 -2.22 -3.14
C ILE A 21 -12.23 -0.87 -2.75
N LYS A 22 -13.54 -0.87 -2.44
CA LYS A 22 -14.26 0.32 -1.96
C LYS A 22 -14.15 0.46 -0.44
N ALA A 23 -12.95 0.80 0.03
CA ALA A 23 -12.67 1.02 1.43
C ALA A 23 -13.30 2.34 1.94
N VAL A 24 -13.74 2.36 3.20
CA VAL A 24 -14.20 3.57 3.90
C VAL A 24 -13.17 4.11 4.89
N SER A 25 -12.18 3.29 5.23
CA SER A 25 -11.01 3.64 6.03
C SER A 25 -9.81 2.84 5.56
N ALA A 26 -8.62 3.42 5.68
CA ALA A 26 -7.36 2.73 5.42
C ALA A 26 -6.27 3.26 6.35
N ARG A 27 -5.33 2.40 6.73
CA ARG A 27 -4.08 2.75 7.40
C ARG A 27 -2.96 1.87 6.88
N ILE A 28 -1.76 2.43 6.78
CA ILE A 28 -0.55 1.63 6.56
C ILE A 28 -0.09 1.15 7.93
N ASP A 29 0.33 -0.10 7.99
CA ASP A 29 1.06 -0.61 9.14
C ASP A 29 2.50 -0.07 9.08
N GLU A 30 2.79 0.94 9.90
CA GLU A 30 4.10 1.62 9.89
C GLU A 30 5.22 0.70 10.35
N ASP A 31 4.89 -0.35 11.11
CA ASP A 31 5.86 -1.36 11.57
C ASP A 31 6.29 -2.32 10.44
N ASP A 32 5.49 -2.45 9.38
CA ASP A 32 5.76 -3.31 8.21
C ASP A 32 6.35 -2.54 7.02
N TRP A 33 6.59 -1.23 7.12
CA TRP A 33 7.22 -0.46 6.05
C TRP A 33 8.74 -0.71 6.02
N ASP A 34 9.17 -1.75 5.31
CA ASP A 34 10.59 -2.05 5.12
C ASP A 34 10.97 -2.25 3.65
N ILE A 35 12.20 -1.86 3.31
CA ILE A 35 12.77 -2.05 1.97
C ILE A 35 13.57 -3.34 1.98
N GLN A 36 13.01 -4.38 1.38
CA GLN A 36 13.68 -5.66 1.21
C GLN A 36 14.55 -5.66 -0.05
N THR A 37 15.65 -6.40 0.00
CA THR A 37 16.47 -6.69 -1.18
C THR A 37 16.68 -8.18 -1.29
N GLU A 38 16.04 -8.79 -2.27
CA GLU A 38 16.23 -10.20 -2.59
C GLU A 38 17.32 -10.35 -3.65
N SER A 39 18.29 -11.20 -3.36
CA SER A 39 19.34 -11.57 -4.31
C SER A 39 19.03 -12.95 -4.87
N SER A 40 18.81 -13.03 -6.18
CA SER A 40 18.52 -14.28 -6.89
C SER A 40 19.63 -14.59 -7.90
N GLY A 41 20.19 -15.80 -7.83
CA GLY A 41 21.25 -16.28 -8.73
C GLY A 41 22.19 -17.29 -8.08
N GLY A 42 22.33 -18.48 -8.67
CA GLY A 42 23.20 -19.57 -8.19
C GLY A 42 24.61 -19.59 -8.78
N CYS A 43 25.04 -18.51 -9.44
CA CYS A 43 26.33 -18.40 -10.12
C CYS A 43 27.03 -17.13 -9.63
N ASP A 44 28.31 -17.24 -9.24
CA ASP A 44 29.15 -16.17 -8.66
C ASP A 44 29.24 -14.87 -9.50
N THR A 45 28.74 -14.87 -10.74
CA THR A 45 28.77 -13.73 -11.66
C THR A 45 27.40 -13.26 -12.15
N CYS A 46 26.31 -13.89 -11.71
CA CYS A 46 24.95 -13.60 -12.20
C CYS A 46 23.95 -13.30 -11.08
N ALA A 47 24.42 -12.79 -9.93
CA ALA A 47 23.52 -12.37 -8.86
C ALA A 47 22.71 -11.14 -9.32
N TYR A 48 21.39 -11.30 -9.40
CA TYR A 48 20.45 -10.20 -9.62
C TYR A 48 19.86 -9.81 -8.27
N SER A 49 20.05 -8.56 -7.87
CA SER A 49 19.39 -8.00 -6.70
C SER A 49 18.14 -7.24 -7.13
N THR A 50 16.99 -7.61 -6.57
CA THR A 50 15.74 -6.86 -6.71
C THR A 50 15.42 -6.20 -5.39
N THR A 51 15.33 -4.87 -5.39
CA THR A 51 14.91 -4.10 -4.23
C THR A 51 13.43 -3.79 -4.37
N TYR A 52 12.65 -4.06 -3.33
CA TYR A 52 11.22 -3.81 -3.30
C TYR A 52 10.80 -3.43 -1.88
N MET A 53 9.68 -2.73 -1.77
CA MET A 53 9.05 -2.36 -0.53
C MET A 53 7.94 -3.35 -0.23
N GLU A 54 7.95 -3.90 0.97
CA GLU A 54 6.81 -4.60 1.54
C GLU A 54 6.06 -3.62 2.45
N LEU A 55 4.73 -3.64 2.40
CA LEU A 55 3.88 -2.87 3.30
C LEU A 55 2.53 -3.56 3.45
N THR A 56 1.95 -3.46 4.64
CA THR A 56 0.61 -3.96 4.93
C THR A 56 -0.36 -2.77 5.01
N ILE A 57 -1.40 -2.79 4.18
CA ILE A 57 -2.49 -1.80 4.26
C ILE A 57 -3.71 -2.45 4.89
N TRP A 58 -4.07 -1.99 6.08
CA TRP A 58 -5.33 -2.36 6.74
C TRP A 58 -6.46 -1.46 6.27
N TYR A 59 -7.60 -2.05 5.92
CA TYR A 59 -8.78 -1.32 5.47
C TYR A 59 -10.08 -1.85 6.06
N GLY A 60 -11.09 -0.96 6.10
CA GLY A 60 -12.47 -1.30 6.48
C GLY A 60 -13.43 -1.10 5.32
N LEU A 61 -14.44 -1.97 5.20
CA LEU A 61 -15.50 -1.86 4.20
C LEU A 61 -16.78 -1.31 4.83
N GLU A 62 -17.61 -0.63 4.03
CA GLU A 62 -18.94 -0.17 4.47
C GLU A 62 -19.82 -1.33 4.94
N SER A 63 -19.68 -2.51 4.32
CA SER A 63 -20.44 -3.72 4.68
C SER A 63 -20.04 -4.36 6.01
N ASP A 64 -18.94 -3.95 6.65
CA ASP A 64 -18.45 -4.52 7.90
C ASP A 64 -19.21 -3.98 9.14
N HIS A 65 -20.54 -3.91 9.04
CA HIS A 65 -21.41 -3.55 10.15
C HIS A 65 -21.57 -4.74 11.12
N GLY A 66 -21.17 -4.57 12.38
CA GLY A 66 -21.28 -5.56 13.44
C GLY A 66 -20.68 -5.07 14.77
N SER A 67 -20.86 -5.84 15.85
CA SER A 67 -20.31 -5.52 17.18
C SER A 67 -18.77 -5.61 17.25
N VAL A 68 -18.14 -6.24 16.25
CA VAL A 68 -16.69 -6.24 16.05
C VAL A 68 -16.44 -5.88 14.58
N PRO A 69 -15.80 -4.74 14.28
CA PRO A 69 -15.46 -4.39 12.90
C PRO A 69 -14.53 -5.47 12.35
N ARG A 70 -14.87 -6.03 11.19
CA ARG A 70 -13.94 -6.90 10.45
C ARG A 70 -12.87 -6.00 9.85
N GLN A 71 -11.62 -6.27 10.17
CA GLN A 71 -10.49 -5.62 9.53
C GLN A 71 -9.98 -6.54 8.43
N HIS A 72 -9.73 -5.94 7.28
CA HIS A 72 -9.12 -6.61 6.14
C HIS A 72 -7.74 -6.00 5.92
N TYR A 73 -6.86 -6.73 5.24
CA TYR A 73 -5.56 -6.21 4.87
C TYR A 73 -5.19 -6.64 3.45
N VAL A 74 -4.27 -5.89 2.85
CA VAL A 74 -3.54 -6.28 1.65
C VAL A 74 -2.05 -6.08 1.90
N GLU A 75 -1.27 -7.12 1.61
CA GLU A 75 0.18 -7.04 1.55
C GLU A 75 0.56 -6.56 0.15
N VAL A 76 1.39 -5.52 0.08
CA VAL A 76 1.83 -4.90 -1.16
C VAL A 76 3.34 -5.07 -1.23
N ALA A 77 3.80 -5.79 -2.26
CA ALA A 77 5.20 -5.89 -2.61
C ALA A 77 5.43 -5.15 -3.93
N THR A 78 6.07 -3.98 -3.87
CA THR A 78 6.23 -3.11 -5.05
C THR A 78 7.48 -2.26 -4.98
N ASP A 79 7.90 -1.67 -6.09
CA ASP A 79 8.97 -0.68 -6.07
C ASP A 79 8.53 0.58 -5.30
N PRO A 80 9.29 1.05 -4.30
CA PRO A 80 8.88 2.15 -3.44
C PRO A 80 8.63 3.46 -4.21
N LEU A 81 9.39 3.72 -5.27
CA LEU A 81 9.22 4.93 -6.09
C LEU A 81 7.94 4.87 -6.91
N THR A 82 7.59 3.68 -7.41
CA THR A 82 6.35 3.44 -8.14
C THR A 82 5.14 3.71 -7.25
N PHE A 83 5.12 3.13 -6.03
CA PHE A 83 4.04 3.38 -5.07
C PHE A 83 3.89 4.86 -4.71
N LEU A 84 4.99 5.55 -4.39
CA LEU A 84 4.97 6.98 -4.09
C LEU A 84 4.52 7.81 -5.30
N SER A 85 4.96 7.45 -6.51
CA SER A 85 4.54 8.10 -7.74
C SER A 85 3.03 7.96 -7.97
N ASP A 86 2.45 6.78 -7.71
CA ASP A 86 1.01 6.56 -7.83
C ASP A 86 0.22 7.37 -6.82
N LEU A 87 0.66 7.43 -5.56
CA LEU A 87 0.03 8.29 -4.55
C LEU A 87 0.06 9.77 -4.95
N LEU A 88 1.19 10.26 -5.47
CA LEU A 88 1.34 11.65 -5.93
C LEU A 88 0.48 11.94 -7.17
N ARG A 89 0.38 11.00 -8.11
CA ARG A 89 -0.52 11.10 -9.27
C ARG A 89 -1.97 11.23 -8.82
N LEU A 90 -2.41 10.36 -7.91
CA LEU A 90 -3.77 10.37 -7.38
C LEU A 90 -4.10 11.67 -6.64
N GLU A 91 -3.11 12.26 -5.96
CA GLU A 91 -3.23 13.58 -5.33
C GLU A 91 -3.37 14.70 -6.36
N GLY A 92 -2.62 14.65 -7.47
CA GLY A 92 -2.72 15.60 -8.56
C GLY A 92 -4.10 15.61 -9.23
N GLU A 93 -4.70 14.43 -9.40
CA GLU A 93 -6.04 14.26 -9.96
C GLU A 93 -7.19 14.70 -9.02
N ALA A 94 -6.91 14.80 -7.72
CA ALA A 94 -7.90 15.22 -6.73
C ALA A 94 -8.02 16.75 -6.59
N LYS A 95 -7.20 17.52 -7.32
CA LYS A 95 -7.22 18.99 -7.39
C LYS A 95 -8.00 19.48 -8.61
#